data_AF-A0A4V1SCB6-F1
#
_entry.id   AF-A0A4V1SCB6-F1
#
_cell.length_a   1.000
_cell.length_b   1.000
_cell.length_c   1.000
_cell.angle_alpha   90.00
_cell.angle_beta   90.00
_cell.angle_gamma   90.00
#
_symmetry.space_group_name_H-M   'P 1'
#
loop_
_entity.id
_entity.type
_entity.pdbx_description
1 polymer ?
#
loop_
_entity_poly.entity_id
_entity_poly.type
_entity_poly.pdbx_seq_one_letter_code
_entity_poly.pdbx_strand_id
1 'polypeptide(L)' 'LIEANIQPKRALGGLTPLRCCDTEMGAREVEALLGRIEHGVFS' A
#
# COMPACT_ATOMS: atom_id res chain seq x y z
N LEU A 1 -4.21 -9.72 -8.54
CA LEU A 1 -4.55 -8.36 -8.02
C LEU A 1 -5.11 -8.42 -6.59
N ILE A 2 -6.09 -9.26 -6.28
CA ILE A 2 -6.67 -9.38 -4.93
C ILE A 2 -5.61 -9.79 -3.87
N GLU A 3 -4.68 -10.67 -4.23
CA GLU A 3 -3.63 -11.13 -3.31
C GLU A 3 -2.71 -10.00 -2.84
N ALA A 4 -2.44 -9.00 -3.67
CA ALA A 4 -1.58 -7.88 -3.27
C ALA A 4 -2.19 -7.03 -2.16
N ASN A 5 -3.52 -7.04 -2.02
CA ASN A 5 -4.27 -6.22 -1.09
C ASN A 5 -4.30 -6.81 0.34
N ILE A 6 -4.11 -8.13 0.45
CA ILE A 6 -4.13 -8.87 1.72
C ILE A 6 -2.73 -9.27 2.21
N GLN A 7 -1.69 -9.05 1.40
CA GLN A 7 -0.30 -9.34 1.79
C GLN A 7 0.36 -8.12 2.46
N PRO A 8 1.03 -8.30 3.59
CA PRO A 8 1.82 -7.24 4.25
C PRO A 8 2.82 -6.57 3.32
N LYS A 9 2.97 -5.24 3.42
CA LYS A 9 3.97 -4.47 2.68
C LYS A 9 4.94 -3.80 3.63
N ARG A 10 6.26 -3.99 3.40
CA ARG A 10 7.32 -3.31 4.17
C ARG A 10 7.16 -1.79 4.14
N ALA A 11 6.79 -1.23 2.97
CA ALA A 11 6.53 0.19 2.80
C ALA A 11 5.33 0.73 3.59
N LEU A 12 4.45 -0.15 4.11
CA LEU A 12 3.31 0.19 4.95
C LEU A 12 3.54 -0.30 6.41
N GLY A 13 4.80 -0.36 6.85
CA GLY A 13 5.14 -0.79 8.22
C GLY A 13 4.77 -2.25 8.53
N GLY A 14 4.62 -3.10 7.51
CA GLY A 14 4.19 -4.49 7.68
C GLY A 14 2.67 -4.68 7.79
N LEU A 15 1.87 -3.63 7.56
CA LEU A 15 0.43 -3.74 7.42
C LEU A 15 0.04 -4.15 5.99
N THR A 16 -1.18 -4.70 5.88
CA THR A 16 -1.79 -4.98 4.57
C THR A 16 -2.39 -3.69 4.02
N PRO A 17 -2.38 -3.46 2.70
CA PRO A 17 -3.04 -2.30 2.10
C PRO A 17 -4.50 -2.17 2.52
N LEU A 18 -5.25 -3.28 2.57
CA LEU A 18 -6.64 -3.27 3.02
C LEU A 18 -6.82 -2.72 4.44
N ARG A 19 -5.89 -3.03 5.37
CA ARG A 19 -5.95 -2.54 6.76
C ARG A 19 -5.56 -1.07 6.88
N CYS A 20 -4.71 -0.56 5.99
CA CYS A 20 -4.38 0.87 5.96
C CYS A 20 -5.58 1.72 5.51
N CYS A 21 -6.45 1.18 4.64
CA CYS A 21 -7.62 1.89 4.11
C CYS A 21 -8.74 2.16 5.13
N ASP A 22 -8.64 1.67 6.37
CA ASP A 22 -9.59 2.00 7.46
C ASP A 22 -9.54 3.48 7.87
N THR A 23 -8.51 4.22 7.43
CA THR A 23 -8.36 5.65 7.66
C THR A 23 -8.04 6.36 6.35
N GLU A 24 -8.47 7.62 6.20
CA GLU A 24 -8.12 8.43 5.03
C GLU A 24 -6.60 8.58 4.89
N MET A 25 -5.88 8.78 6.00
CA MET A 25 -4.43 8.89 6.00
C MET A 25 -3.77 7.62 5.47
N GLY A 26 -4.17 6.44 5.95
CA GLY A 26 -3.61 5.17 5.49
C GLY A 26 -4.01 4.82 4.05
N ALA A 27 -5.19 5.22 3.58
CA ALA A 27 -5.56 5.10 2.17
C ALA A 27 -4.62 5.93 1.27
N ARG A 28 -4.29 7.16 1.65
CA ARG A 28 -3.32 8.00 0.91
C ARG A 28 -1.92 7.38 0.87
N GLU A 29 -1.49 6.71 1.93
CA GLU A 29 -0.21 5.98 1.94
C GLU A 29 -0.22 4.81 0.94
N VAL A 30 -1.34 4.10 0.84
CA VAL A 30 -1.54 3.03 -0.14
C VAL A 30 -1.52 3.59 -1.57
N GLU A 31 -2.22 4.69 -1.83
CA GLU A 31 -2.20 5.37 -3.13
C GLU A 31 -0.80 5.84 -3.51
N ALA A 32 -0.07 6.47 -2.58
CA ALA A 32 1.31 6.89 -2.81
C ALA A 32 2.23 5.70 -3.13
N LEU A 33 2.03 4.56 -2.44
CA LEU A 33 2.76 3.33 -2.74
C LEU A 33 2.43 2.79 -4.14
N LEU A 34 1.15 2.76 -4.52
CA LEU A 34 0.73 2.32 -5.85
C LEU A 34 1.31 3.21 -6.95
N GLY A 35 1.24 4.53 -6.78
CA GLY A 35 1.83 5.48 -7.73
C GLY A 35 3.33 5.28 -7.92
N ARG A 36 4.08 4.99 -6.84
CA ARG A 36 5.51 4.65 -6.96
C ARG A 36 5.74 3.39 -7.79
N ILE A 37 4.93 2.35 -7.60
CA ILE A 37 5.04 1.10 -8.36
C ILE A 37 4.70 1.33 -9.84
N GLU A 38 3.66 2.09 -10.13
CA GLU A 38 3.27 2.46 -11.51
C GLU A 38 4.39 3.23 -12.23
N HIS A 39 5.12 4.08 -11.49
CA HIS A 39 6.28 4.80 -12.00
C HIS A 39 7.60 4.00 -11.93
N GLY A 40 7.58 2.73 -11.50
CA GLY A 40 8.74 1.86 -11.44
C GLY A 40 9.75 2.18 -10.32
N VAL A 41 9.33 2.91 -9.28
CA VAL A 41 10.15 3.28 -8.13
C VAL A 41 9.97 2.28 -7.00
N PHE A 42 11.03 1.56 -6.61
CA PHE A 42 11.01 0.55 -5.56
C PHE A 42 11.91 0.93 -4.37
N SER A 43 11.45 0.65 -3.15
CA SER A 43 12.15 0.83 -1.86
C SER A 43 12.01 -0.39 -0.97
#